data_AF-A0A1I8M921-F1
#
_entry.id   AF-A0A1I8M921-F1
#
_cell.length_a   1.000
_cell.length_b   1.000
_cell.length_c   1.000
_cell.angle_alpha   90.00
_cell.angle_beta   90.00
_cell.angle_gamma   90.00
#
_symmetry.space_group_name_H-M   'P 1'
#
loop_
_entity.id
_entity.type
_entity.pdbx_description
1 polymer ?
#
loop_
_entity_poly.entity_id
_entity_poly.type
_entity_poly.pdbx_seq_one_letter_code
_entity_poly.pdbx_strand_id
1 'polypeptide(L)'
;MAFLKFTLVFVALFATTLAMSATWGKRNTTDVLLLNENVFRTPVANSFISVDVSFPKSGQTNTRQITAVFVYDRFTNSSGATPTLWSGGPGYTMALVNLKSQMSRGINSTVEIWGKK
;
A
#
# COMPACT_ATOMS: atom_id res chain seq x y z
N MET A 1 20.36 -18.24 31.53
CA MET A 1 19.12 -17.46 31.26
C MET A 1 19.28 -16.35 30.21
N ALA A 2 20.50 -16.02 29.74
CA ALA A 2 20.69 -15.00 28.70
C ALA A 2 20.37 -15.50 27.28
N PHE A 3 20.66 -16.76 26.96
CA PHE A 3 20.50 -17.33 25.62
C PHE A 3 19.04 -17.34 25.14
N LEU A 4 18.09 -17.68 26.01
CA LEU A 4 16.65 -17.71 25.71
C LEU A 4 16.09 -16.31 25.39
N LYS A 5 16.65 -15.25 26.02
CA LYS A 5 16.27 -13.87 25.76
C LYS A 5 16.73 -13.40 24.37
N PHE A 6 17.92 -13.82 23.93
CA PHE A 6 18.43 -13.52 22.60
C PHE A 6 17.63 -14.22 21.49
N THR A 7 17.19 -15.46 21.69
CA THR A 7 16.38 -16.17 20.68
C THR A 7 15.00 -15.55 20.51
N LEU A 8 14.36 -15.12 21.60
CA LEU A 8 13.06 -14.41 21.58
C LEU A 8 13.15 -13.07 20.82
N VAL A 9 14.27 -12.34 20.96
CA VAL A 9 14.51 -11.08 20.24
C VAL A 9 14.69 -11.35 18.74
N PHE A 10 15.38 -12.42 18.34
CA PHE A 10 15.54 -12.78 16.92
C PHE A 10 14.21 -13.21 16.26
N VAL A 11 13.35 -13.95 16.96
CA VAL A 11 12.03 -14.36 16.45
C VAL A 11 11.06 -13.18 16.33
N ALA A 12 11.11 -12.22 17.26
CA ALA A 12 10.35 -10.97 17.14
C ALA A 12 10.83 -10.08 15.98
N LEU A 13 12.10 -10.19 15.58
CA LEU A 13 12.66 -9.48 14.42
C LEU A 13 12.23 -10.07 13.08
N PHE A 14 11.83 -11.36 13.04
CA PHE A 14 11.04 -11.94 11.95
C PHE A 14 9.58 -11.47 12.04
N ALA A 15 9.38 -10.18 12.29
CA ALA A 15 8.08 -9.53 12.34
C ALA A 15 7.34 -9.86 11.05
N THR A 16 6.31 -10.67 11.20
CA THR A 16 5.36 -11.04 10.16
C THR A 16 4.87 -9.79 9.46
N THR A 17 5.21 -9.63 8.18
CA THR A 17 4.61 -8.60 7.32
C THR A 17 3.18 -9.03 7.02
N LEU A 18 2.29 -8.75 7.97
CA LEU A 18 0.88 -9.00 7.78
C LEU A 18 0.39 -8.13 6.61
N ALA A 19 -0.29 -8.75 5.66
CA ALA A 19 -1.01 -8.04 4.63
C ALA A 19 -2.12 -7.23 5.29
N MET A 20 -2.12 -5.91 5.07
CA MET A 20 -3.07 -5.01 5.72
C MET A 20 -3.50 -3.94 4.73
N SER A 21 -4.78 -3.58 4.80
CA SER A 21 -5.24 -2.33 4.20
C SER A 21 -4.53 -1.16 4.88
N ALA A 22 -4.13 -0.14 4.12
CA ALA A 22 -3.46 1.03 4.65
C ALA A 22 -4.24 2.30 4.34
N THR A 23 -4.05 3.29 5.20
CA THR A 23 -4.67 4.59 5.06
C THR A 23 -3.67 5.66 5.44
N TRP A 24 -3.51 6.65 4.58
CA TRP A 24 -2.74 7.85 4.85
C TRP A 24 -3.64 9.07 4.72
N GLY A 25 -3.63 9.93 5.73
CA GLY A 25 -4.47 11.13 5.75
C GLY A 25 -5.92 10.84 6.11
N LYS A 26 -6.80 11.80 5.80
CA LYS A 26 -8.23 11.73 6.13
C LYS A 26 -9.05 12.37 5.03
N ARG A 27 -10.06 11.64 4.58
CA ARG A 27 -11.03 12.14 3.59
C ARG A 27 -12.02 13.08 4.27
N ASN A 28 -12.21 14.24 3.67
CA ASN A 28 -13.28 15.19 4.01
C ASN A 28 -14.49 14.96 3.12
N THR A 29 -15.67 15.40 3.58
CA THR A 29 -16.94 15.26 2.84
C THR A 29 -16.91 15.95 1.47
N THR A 30 -16.13 17.02 1.33
CA THR A 30 -15.98 17.79 0.09
C THR A 30 -14.94 17.21 -0.87
N ASP A 31 -14.17 16.20 -0.45
CA ASP A 31 -13.09 15.66 -1.26
C ASP A 31 -13.64 14.83 -2.42
N VAL A 32 -12.91 14.88 -3.53
CA VAL A 32 -13.22 14.16 -4.76
C VAL A 32 -12.24 13.01 -4.96
N LEU A 33 -12.72 11.94 -5.58
CA LEU A 33 -11.90 10.81 -5.98
C LEU A 33 -11.03 11.24 -7.15
N LEU A 34 -9.71 11.22 -6.96
CA LEU A 34 -8.71 11.59 -7.96
C LEU A 34 -8.21 10.37 -8.75
N LEU A 35 -8.03 9.24 -8.06
CA LEU A 35 -7.64 7.98 -8.66
C LEU A 35 -8.39 6.84 -7.96
N ASN A 36 -8.87 5.88 -8.74
CA ASN A 36 -9.26 4.57 -8.25
C ASN A 36 -8.68 3.53 -9.20
N GLU A 37 -7.77 2.71 -8.67
CA GLU A 37 -7.06 1.71 -9.46
C GLU A 37 -7.06 0.35 -8.76
N ASN A 38 -7.57 -0.65 -9.46
CA ASN A 38 -7.52 -2.04 -9.02
C ASN A 38 -6.23 -2.69 -9.55
N VAL A 39 -5.34 -3.04 -8.63
CA VAL A 39 -4.11 -3.75 -8.94
C VAL A 39 -4.31 -5.24 -8.70
N PHE A 40 -4.38 -5.98 -9.81
CA PHE A 40 -4.41 -7.44 -9.80
C PHE A 40 -3.13 -8.02 -10.40
N ARG A 41 -2.48 -8.93 -9.67
CA ARG A 41 -1.32 -9.70 -10.14
C ARG A 41 -1.44 -11.15 -9.69
N THR A 42 -1.20 -12.06 -10.61
CA THR A 42 -1.19 -13.51 -10.34
C THR A 42 0.06 -13.89 -9.53
N PRO A 43 -0.04 -14.86 -8.60
CA PRO A 43 1.10 -15.33 -7.82
C PRO A 43 2.19 -15.92 -8.72
N VAL A 44 3.45 -15.67 -8.37
CA VAL A 44 4.63 -16.27 -9.00
C VAL A 44 5.38 -17.08 -7.95
N ALA A 45 5.61 -18.36 -8.23
CA ALA A 45 6.29 -19.26 -7.30
C ALA A 45 7.69 -18.76 -6.94
N ASN A 46 8.03 -18.84 -5.65
CA ASN A 46 9.35 -18.48 -5.10
C ASN A 46 9.78 -17.02 -5.37
N SER A 47 8.83 -16.12 -5.61
CA SER A 47 9.10 -14.70 -5.90
C SER A 47 8.16 -13.77 -5.14
N PHE A 48 8.61 -12.52 -4.98
CA PHE A 48 7.81 -11.40 -4.51
C PHE A 48 7.44 -10.52 -5.70
N ILE A 49 6.21 -10.02 -5.72
CA ILE A 49 5.72 -9.11 -6.73
C ILE A 49 5.67 -7.71 -6.11
N SER A 50 6.20 -6.73 -6.83
CA SER A 50 6.18 -5.33 -6.41
C SER A 50 5.53 -4.51 -7.52
N VAL A 51 4.51 -3.73 -7.19
CA VAL A 51 3.79 -2.88 -8.14
C VAL A 51 3.71 -1.47 -7.61
N ASP A 52 4.12 -0.52 -8.44
CA ASP A 52 4.07 0.89 -8.12
C ASP A 52 2.81 1.53 -8.72
N VAL A 53 2.00 2.14 -7.85
CA VAL A 53 0.85 2.96 -8.21
C VAL A 53 1.26 4.41 -8.04
N SER A 54 1.61 5.05 -9.15
CA SER A 54 1.91 6.47 -9.22
C SER A 54 0.67 7.30 -9.51
N PHE A 55 0.61 8.46 -8.86
CA PHE A 55 -0.35 9.51 -9.13
C PHE A 55 0.33 10.88 -9.11
N PRO A 56 0.07 11.77 -10.08
CA PRO A 56 -0.65 11.49 -11.33
C PRO A 56 0.07 10.45 -12.19
N LYS A 57 -0.64 9.79 -13.11
CA LYS A 57 -0.02 8.82 -14.03
C LYS A 57 0.93 9.54 -15.00
N SER A 58 1.83 8.79 -15.63
CA SER A 58 2.73 9.34 -16.65
C SER A 58 1.94 10.09 -17.72
N GLY A 59 2.31 11.34 -17.98
CA GLY A 59 1.62 12.23 -18.93
C GLY A 59 0.37 12.93 -18.38
N GLN A 60 -0.02 12.66 -17.13
CA GLN A 60 -1.09 13.39 -16.44
C GLN A 60 -0.50 14.44 -15.49
N THR A 61 -1.23 15.53 -15.29
CA THR A 61 -0.91 16.55 -14.30
C THR A 61 -2.05 16.64 -13.30
N ASN A 62 -1.70 16.82 -12.02
CA ASN A 62 -2.67 17.06 -10.98
C ASN A 62 -2.29 18.35 -10.24
N THR A 63 -3.27 19.25 -10.08
CA THR A 63 -3.14 20.50 -9.33
C THR A 63 -3.82 20.43 -7.96
N ARG A 64 -4.59 19.37 -7.69
CA ARG A 64 -5.34 19.22 -6.44
C ARG A 64 -4.47 18.62 -5.36
N GLN A 65 -4.54 19.18 -4.15
CA GLN A 65 -3.89 18.58 -2.99
C GLN A 65 -4.61 17.29 -2.61
N ILE A 66 -3.84 16.22 -2.49
CA ILE A 66 -4.27 14.93 -1.97
C ILE A 66 -4.58 15.11 -0.49
N THR A 67 -5.68 14.53 -0.03
CA THR A 67 -6.14 14.58 1.37
C THR A 67 -6.10 13.22 2.03
N ALA A 68 -6.38 12.17 1.24
CA ALA A 68 -6.29 10.80 1.70
C ALA A 68 -5.83 9.85 0.59
N VAL A 69 -5.12 8.82 1.00
CA VAL A 69 -4.78 7.66 0.18
C VAL A 69 -5.26 6.43 0.93
N PHE A 70 -6.16 5.67 0.33
CA PHE A 70 -6.66 4.41 0.88
C PHE A 70 -6.17 3.26 0.02
N VAL A 71 -5.70 2.20 0.66
CA VAL A 71 -5.40 0.93 0.00
C VAL A 71 -6.25 -0.13 0.65
N TYR A 72 -7.16 -0.69 -0.12
CA TYR A 72 -8.03 -1.78 0.30
C TYR A 72 -7.44 -3.10 -0.20
N ASP A 73 -7.05 -3.97 0.73
CA ASP A 73 -6.74 -5.36 0.40
C ASP A 73 -8.04 -6.15 0.22
N ARG A 74 -8.17 -6.87 -0.90
CA ARG A 74 -9.36 -7.69 -1.19
C ARG A 74 -9.18 -9.16 -0.79
N PHE A 75 -8.01 -9.54 -0.27
CA PHE A 75 -7.80 -10.88 0.28
C PHE A 75 -8.36 -10.98 1.72
N THR A 76 -9.13 -12.02 2.00
CA THR A 76 -9.69 -12.30 3.34
C THR A 76 -8.78 -13.17 4.20
N ASN A 77 -7.67 -13.67 3.65
CA ASN A 77 -6.80 -14.68 4.24
C ASN A 77 -5.39 -14.16 4.60
N SER A 78 -5.25 -12.85 4.89
CA SER A 78 -3.99 -12.19 5.29
C SER A 78 -2.82 -12.37 4.31
N SER A 79 -3.10 -12.78 3.06
CA SER A 79 -2.12 -13.08 2.02
C SER A 79 -1.96 -11.96 0.98
N GLY A 80 -2.57 -10.80 1.21
CA GLY A 80 -2.49 -9.69 0.28
C GLY A 80 -1.17 -8.94 0.30
N ALA A 81 -1.15 -7.82 -0.41
CA ALA A 81 0.03 -6.98 -0.50
C ALA A 81 0.22 -6.14 0.77
N THR A 82 1.47 -5.87 1.11
CA THR A 82 1.87 -4.83 2.06
C THR A 82 1.99 -3.50 1.30
N PRO A 83 1.06 -2.56 1.51
CA PRO A 83 1.14 -1.24 0.89
C PRO A 83 2.12 -0.33 1.64
N THR A 84 2.93 0.40 0.88
CA THR A 84 3.90 1.38 1.41
C THR A 84 3.81 2.67 0.60
N LEU A 85 3.69 3.81 1.26
CA LEU A 85 3.77 5.11 0.61
C LEU A 85 5.25 5.51 0.48
N TRP A 86 5.80 5.46 -0.73
CA TRP A 86 7.20 5.80 -1.00
C TRP A 86 7.45 7.29 -1.15
N SER A 87 6.48 8.03 -1.69
CA SER A 87 6.63 9.48 -1.91
C SER A 87 5.27 10.17 -1.99
N GLY A 88 5.24 11.46 -1.63
CA GLY A 88 4.06 12.31 -1.70
C GLY A 88 2.97 11.92 -0.72
N GLY A 89 1.71 11.92 -1.18
CA GLY A 89 0.53 11.60 -0.36
C GLY A 89 -0.19 12.83 0.18
N PRO A 90 -0.87 12.74 1.33
CA PRO A 90 -1.65 13.83 1.88
C PRO A 90 -0.84 15.13 2.03
N GLY A 91 -1.39 16.24 1.53
CA GLY A 91 -0.73 17.55 1.48
C GLY A 91 0.06 17.82 0.19
N TYR A 92 0.35 16.78 -0.61
CA TYR A 92 1.05 16.88 -1.89
C TYR A 92 0.08 16.72 -3.07
N THR A 93 0.52 17.04 -4.29
CA THR A 93 -0.24 16.82 -5.53
C THR A 93 0.12 15.50 -6.22
N MET A 94 1.11 14.79 -5.69
CA MET A 94 1.58 13.50 -6.18
C MET A 94 1.61 12.47 -5.05
N ALA A 95 1.49 11.19 -5.40
CA ALA A 95 1.70 10.08 -4.49
C ALA A 95 2.29 8.89 -5.24
N LEU A 96 3.18 8.16 -4.58
CA LEU A 96 3.72 6.89 -5.07
C LEU A 96 3.47 5.83 -4.01
N VAL A 97 2.55 4.92 -4.30
CA VAL A 97 2.21 3.80 -3.42
C VAL A 97 2.79 2.54 -4.02
N ASN A 98 3.69 1.90 -3.29
CA ASN A 98 4.19 0.59 -3.63
C ASN A 98 3.32 -0.49 -2.96
N LEU A 99 2.94 -1.50 -3.74
CA LEU A 99 2.24 -2.69 -3.28
C LEU A 99 3.19 -3.86 -3.41
N LYS A 100 3.64 -4.41 -2.28
CA LYS A 100 4.54 -5.56 -2.26
C LYS A 100 3.79 -6.81 -1.81
N SER A 101 3.75 -7.85 -2.64
CA SER A 101 3.15 -9.13 -2.27
C SER A 101 3.99 -9.88 -1.23
N GLN A 102 3.37 -10.84 -0.55
CA GLN A 102 4.11 -11.90 0.14
C GLN A 102 4.71 -12.89 -0.87
N MET A 103 5.66 -13.70 -0.41
CA MET A 103 6.34 -14.71 -1.23
C MET A 103 5.33 -15.73 -1.80
N SER A 104 5.39 -15.99 -3.10
CA SER A 104 4.47 -16.92 -3.79
C SER A 104 2.99 -16.52 -3.70
N ARG A 105 2.67 -15.27 -3.38
CA ARG A 105 1.30 -14.73 -3.33
C ARG A 105 1.09 -13.67 -4.41
N GLY A 106 -0.17 -13.53 -4.83
CA GLY A 106 -0.59 -12.51 -5.79
C GLY A 106 -0.91 -11.17 -5.12
N ILE A 107 -1.34 -10.21 -5.91
CA ILE A 107 -1.83 -8.91 -5.43
C ILE A 107 -3.27 -8.74 -5.92
N ASN A 108 -4.15 -8.29 -5.03
CA ASN A 108 -5.52 -7.89 -5.34
C ASN A 108 -5.88 -6.76 -4.38
N SER A 109 -5.43 -5.56 -4.73
CA SER A 109 -5.60 -4.38 -3.88
C SER A 109 -6.18 -3.24 -4.70
N THR A 110 -7.05 -2.45 -4.07
CA THR A 110 -7.64 -1.26 -4.69
C THR A 110 -6.99 -0.04 -4.05
N VAL A 111 -6.36 0.81 -4.86
CA VAL A 111 -5.75 2.06 -4.41
C VAL A 111 -6.68 3.20 -4.79
N GLU A 112 -7.14 3.93 -3.79
CA GLU A 112 -7.93 5.14 -3.95
C GLU A 112 -7.17 6.35 -3.46
N ILE A 113 -7.11 7.40 -4.27
CA ILE A 113 -6.51 8.67 -3.91
C ILE A 113 -7.59 9.73 -3.98
N TRP A 114 -7.74 10.45 -2.88
CA TRP A 114 -8.72 11.50 -2.69
C TRP A 114 -8.02 12.84 -2.55
N GLY A 115 -8.66 13.91 -2.98
CA GLY A 115 -8.14 15.25 -2.81
C GLY A 115 -9.21 16.32 -2.78
N LYS A 116 -8.79 17.54 -2.48
CA LYS A 116 -9.69 18.69 -2.41
C LYS A 116 -10.31 18.96 -3.78
N LYS A 117 -11.60 19.30 -3.79
CA LYS A 117 -12.35 19.67 -4.99
C LYS A 117 -11.72 20.85 -5.73
#